data_AF-A0AAU0R653-F1
#
_entry.id   AF-A0AAU0R653-F1
#
_cell.length_a   1.000
_cell.length_b   1.000
_cell.length_c   1.000
_cell.angle_alpha   90.00
_cell.angle_beta   90.00
_cell.angle_gamma   90.00
#
_symmetry.space_group_name_H-M   'P 1'
#
loop_
_entity.id
_entity.type
_entity.pdbx_description
1 polymer ?
#
loop_
_entity_poly.entity_id
_entity_poly.type
_entity_poly.pdbx_seq_one_letter_code
_entity_poly.pdbx_strand_id
1 'polypeptide(L)'
;MRPKYTLLTDSQWQSIEKLLTDKRKRKYCLRKIFNAILWICRTGCQWRNLSSEFPYWQIVYYYFNKWKKNGFFEKVMSKVVRKERMMQGRNYAPSAAAIDSQSIKKSIYKY
;
A
#
# COMPACT_ATOMS: atom_id res chain seq x y z
N MET A 1 -5.08 -4.41 20.96
CA MET A 1 -3.87 -5.02 20.35
C MET A 1 -3.95 -4.79 18.84
N ARG A 2 -2.99 -4.09 18.20
CA ARG A 2 -3.05 -3.92 16.74
C ARG A 2 -2.85 -5.31 16.10
N PRO A 3 -3.72 -5.76 15.18
CA PRO A 3 -3.64 -7.11 14.64
C PRO A 3 -2.26 -7.38 14.02
N LYS A 4 -1.82 -8.65 14.15
CA LYS A 4 -0.61 -9.18 13.49
C LYS A 4 -0.72 -8.89 12.00
N TYR A 5 0.39 -8.55 11.35
CA TYR A 5 0.41 -8.41 9.89
C TYR A 5 -0.12 -9.70 9.24
N THR A 6 -1.08 -9.55 8.34
CA THR A 6 -1.65 -10.66 7.56
C THR A 6 -1.43 -10.41 6.08
N LEU A 7 -1.11 -11.48 5.36
CA LEU A 7 -1.06 -11.44 3.91
C LEU A 7 -2.46 -11.18 3.35
N LEU A 8 -2.53 -10.48 2.22
CA LEU A 8 -3.80 -10.31 1.51
C LEU A 8 -4.42 -11.67 1.17
N THR A 9 -5.73 -11.81 1.34
CA THR A 9 -6.46 -12.96 0.81
C THR A 9 -6.54 -12.91 -0.72
N ASP A 10 -6.90 -14.03 -1.34
CA ASP A 10 -7.03 -14.10 -2.80
C ASP A 10 -8.10 -13.13 -3.33
N SER A 11 -9.24 -13.03 -2.65
CA SER A 11 -10.34 -12.12 -3.02
C SER A 11 -9.96 -10.65 -2.90
N GLN A 12 -9.19 -10.29 -1.87
CA GLN A 12 -8.64 -8.94 -1.72
C GLN A 12 -7.64 -8.64 -2.83
N TRP A 13 -6.73 -9.59 -3.11
CA TRP A 13 -5.74 -9.43 -4.17
C TRP A 13 -6.38 -9.26 -5.55
N GLN A 14 -7.36 -10.09 -5.92
CA GLN A 14 -8.06 -9.99 -7.20
C GLN A 14 -8.69 -8.60 -7.41
N SER A 15 -9.18 -7.97 -6.36
CA SER A 15 -9.76 -6.62 -6.43
C SER A 15 -8.73 -5.55 -6.78
N ILE A 16 -7.49 -5.72 -6.28
CA ILE A 16 -6.33 -4.85 -6.49
C ILE A 16 -5.70 -5.15 -7.85
N GLU A 17 -5.56 -6.42 -8.21
CA GLU A 17 -4.96 -6.90 -9.45
C GLU A 17 -5.67 -6.35 -10.68
N LYS A 18 -7.00 -6.21 -10.64
CA LYS A 18 -7.78 -5.56 -11.71
C LYS A 18 -7.39 -4.10 -11.99
N LEU A 19 -6.72 -3.43 -11.05
CA LEU A 19 -6.21 -2.06 -11.25
C LEU A 19 -4.81 -2.04 -11.87
N LEU A 20 -4.14 -3.19 -11.94
CA LEU A 20 -2.83 -3.34 -12.55
C LEU A 20 -3.00 -3.77 -14.01
N THR A 21 -2.69 -2.87 -14.94
CA THR A 21 -2.78 -3.14 -16.39
C THR A 21 -1.47 -3.70 -16.99
N ASP A 22 -0.42 -3.79 -16.18
CA ASP A 22 0.94 -4.08 -16.65
C ASP A 22 1.18 -5.60 -16.80
N LYS A 23 1.19 -6.09 -18.05
CA LYS A 23 1.39 -7.50 -18.42
C LYS A 23 2.85 -7.95 -18.59
N ARG A 24 3.83 -7.14 -18.16
CA ARG A 24 5.26 -7.47 -18.33
C ARG A 24 5.62 -8.79 -17.63
N LYS A 25 6.48 -9.61 -18.25
CA LYS A 25 7.11 -10.77 -17.57
C LYS A 25 7.99 -10.30 -16.41
N ARG A 26 7.87 -10.96 -15.25
CA ARG A 26 8.55 -10.55 -14.00
C ARG A 26 9.06 -11.76 -13.25
N LYS A 27 10.18 -11.58 -12.53
CA LYS A 27 10.74 -12.59 -11.61
C LYS A 27 9.87 -12.79 -10.38
N TYR A 28 9.30 -11.70 -9.82
CA TYR A 28 8.47 -11.74 -8.61
C TYR A 28 7.03 -11.40 -8.94
N CYS A 29 6.09 -12.12 -8.31
CA CYS A 29 4.67 -11.80 -8.44
C CYS A 29 4.34 -10.48 -7.73
N LEU A 30 3.44 -9.69 -8.33
CA LEU A 30 3.09 -8.37 -7.82
C LEU A 30 2.43 -8.44 -6.44
N ARG A 31 1.73 -9.54 -6.14
CA ARG A 31 1.17 -9.79 -4.81
C ARG A 31 2.23 -9.86 -3.73
N LYS A 32 3.35 -10.56 -3.97
CA LYS A 32 4.46 -10.64 -3.00
C LYS A 32 5.08 -9.26 -2.77
N ILE A 33 5.22 -8.46 -3.82
CA ILE A 33 5.73 -7.08 -3.71
C ILE A 33 4.75 -6.20 -2.92
N PHE A 34 3.45 -6.29 -3.20
CA PHE A 34 2.44 -5.49 -2.49
C PHE A 34 2.34 -5.89 -1.02
N ASN A 35 2.38 -7.19 -0.71
CA ASN A 35 2.49 -7.70 0.65
C ASN A 35 3.74 -7.16 1.36
N ALA A 36 4.91 -7.16 0.70
CA ALA A 36 6.13 -6.58 1.29
C ALA A 36 5.97 -5.08 1.64
N ILE A 37 5.30 -4.30 0.77
CA ILE A 37 4.99 -2.90 1.03
C ILE A 37 4.05 -2.77 2.24
N LEU A 38 2.98 -3.57 2.31
CA LEU A 38 2.07 -3.59 3.46
C LEU A 38 2.79 -3.97 4.75
N TRP A 39 3.72 -4.91 4.70
CA TRP A 39 4.54 -5.31 5.84
C TRP A 39 5.36 -4.13 6.35
N ILE A 40 6.09 -3.44 5.46
CA ILE A 40 6.87 -2.24 5.82
C ILE A 40 5.97 -1.15 6.41
N CYS A 41 4.82 -0.86 5.79
CA CYS A 41 3.87 0.12 6.31
C CYS A 41 3.34 -0.25 7.70
N ARG A 42 3.17 -1.54 7.98
CA ARG A 42 2.63 -2.04 9.25
C ARG A 42 3.68 -2.08 10.37
N THR A 43 4.92 -2.47 10.05
CA THR A 43 6.02 -2.62 11.02
C THR A 43 6.80 -1.33 11.22
N GLY A 44 6.84 -0.45 10.23
CA GLY A 44 7.67 0.76 10.23
C GLY A 44 9.17 0.46 10.11
N CYS A 45 9.55 -0.77 9.73
CA CYS A 45 10.94 -1.14 9.55
C CYS A 45 11.61 -0.29 8.45
N GLN A 46 12.92 -0.11 8.56
CA GLN A 46 13.70 0.47 7.47
C GLN A 46 13.64 -0.46 6.24
N TRP A 47 13.63 0.12 5.04
CA TRP A 47 13.59 -0.63 3.77
C TRP A 47 14.70 -1.69 3.67
N ARG A 48 15.90 -1.37 4.16
CA ARG A 48 17.06 -2.29 4.15
C ARG A 48 16.90 -3.48 5.10
N ASN A 49 16.01 -3.36 6.08
CA ASN A 49 15.71 -4.39 7.09
C ASN A 49 14.44 -5.18 6.72
N LEU A 50 14.06 -5.18 5.44
CA LEU A 50 12.97 -6.02 4.95
C LEU A 50 13.29 -7.50 5.21
N SER A 51 12.32 -8.25 5.75
CA SER A 51 12.46 -9.69 5.99
C SER A 51 12.88 -10.44 4.71
N SER A 52 13.77 -11.43 4.87
CA SER A 52 14.29 -12.27 3.79
C SER A 52 13.22 -13.12 3.09
N GLU A 53 12.04 -13.27 3.69
CA GLU A 53 10.88 -13.94 3.08
C GLU A 53 10.29 -13.16 1.89
N PHE A 54 10.60 -11.85 1.78
CA PHE A 54 10.14 -10.98 0.71
C PHE A 54 11.19 -10.79 -0.39
N PRO A 55 10.80 -10.32 -1.58
CA PRO A 55 11.75 -9.94 -2.62
C PRO A 55 12.74 -8.87 -2.12
N TYR A 56 13.91 -8.78 -2.76
CA TYR A 56 14.92 -7.78 -2.45
C TYR A 56 14.33 -6.37 -2.34
N TRP A 57 14.72 -5.65 -1.29
CA TRP A 57 14.15 -4.35 -0.95
C TRP A 57 14.22 -3.35 -2.10
N GLN A 58 15.28 -3.39 -2.94
CA GLN A 58 15.39 -2.51 -4.11
C GLN A 58 14.23 -2.69 -5.09
N ILE A 59 13.81 -3.93 -5.31
CA ILE A 59 12.70 -4.26 -6.22
C ILE A 59 11.39 -3.80 -5.61
N VAL A 60 11.20 -4.06 -4.31
CA VAL A 60 10.00 -3.62 -3.58
C VAL A 60 9.89 -2.10 -3.62
N TYR A 61 10.99 -1.39 -3.36
CA TYR A 61 11.05 0.07 -3.42
C TYR A 61 10.81 0.61 -4.84
N TYR A 62 11.37 -0.04 -5.87
CA TYR A 62 11.10 0.33 -7.27
C TYR A 62 9.60 0.32 -7.58
N TYR A 63 8.89 -0.75 -7.22
CA TYR A 63 7.45 -0.82 -7.42
C TYR A 63 6.68 0.16 -6.55
N PHE A 64 7.07 0.32 -5.29
CA PHE A 64 6.48 1.35 -4.42
C PHE A 64 6.57 2.74 -5.05
N ASN A 65 7.76 3.13 -5.52
CA ASN A 65 7.96 4.43 -6.15
C ASN A 65 7.18 4.56 -7.47
N LYS A 66 7.17 3.51 -8.31
CA LYS A 66 6.38 3.47 -9.56
C LYS A 66 4.89 3.65 -9.28
N TRP A 67 4.36 2.93 -8.29
CA TRP A 67 2.94 2.95 -7.91
C TRP A 67 2.53 4.21 -7.17
N LYS A 68 3.44 4.80 -6.39
CA LYS A 68 3.22 6.12 -5.81
C LYS A 68 3.09 7.19 -6.89
N LYS A 69 4.02 7.22 -7.85
CA LYS A 69 4.04 8.23 -8.91
C LYS A 69 2.82 8.17 -9.85
N ASN A 70 2.26 6.97 -10.07
CA ASN A 70 1.13 6.80 -10.99
C ASN A 70 -0.25 6.82 -10.31
N GLY A 71 -0.30 7.18 -9.02
CA GLY A 71 -1.55 7.30 -8.27
C GLY A 71 -2.23 5.96 -7.95
N PHE A 72 -1.50 4.85 -7.95
CA PHE A 72 -2.08 3.52 -7.76
C PHE A 72 -2.65 3.33 -6.36
N PHE A 73 -1.96 3.80 -5.32
CA PHE A 73 -2.41 3.65 -3.94
C PHE A 73 -3.70 4.41 -3.67
N GLU A 74 -3.85 5.60 -4.25
CA GLU A 74 -5.03 6.45 -4.19
C GLU A 74 -6.22 5.76 -4.87
N LYS A 75 -5.99 5.14 -6.02
CA LYS A 75 -7.02 4.33 -6.71
C LYS A 75 -7.45 3.13 -5.86
N VAL A 76 -6.51 2.39 -5.28
CA VAL A 76 -6.83 1.27 -4.38
C VAL A 76 -7.64 1.75 -3.18
N MET A 77 -7.17 2.80 -2.49
CA MET A 77 -7.83 3.36 -1.32
C MET A 77 -9.25 3.83 -1.63
N SER A 78 -9.43 4.60 -2.71
CA SER A 78 -10.75 5.09 -3.12
C SER A 78 -11.75 3.94 -3.37
N LYS A 79 -11.29 2.84 -3.96
CA LYS A 79 -12.12 1.67 -4.25
C LYS A 79 -12.55 0.94 -2.97
N VAL A 80 -11.61 0.77 -2.03
CA VAL A 80 -11.89 0.16 -0.72
C VAL A 80 -12.86 1.04 0.07
N VAL A 81 -12.60 2.35 0.17
CA VAL A 81 -13.48 3.29 0.88
C VAL A 81 -14.90 3.28 0.31
N ARG A 82 -15.05 3.32 -1.02
CA ARG A 82 -16.37 3.25 -1.68
C ARG A 82 -17.10 1.96 -1.32
N LYS A 83 -16.41 0.82 -1.38
CA LYS A 83 -16.99 -0.49 -1.04
C LYS A 83 -17.45 -0.53 0.42
N GLU A 84 -16.61 -0.09 1.35
CA GLU A 84 -16.95 -0.03 2.78
C GLU A 84 -18.15 0.87 3.05
N ARG A 85 -18.23 2.05 2.41
CA ARG A 85 -19.37 2.95 2.54
C ARG A 85 -20.68 2.31 2.08
N MET A 86 -20.67 1.64 0.92
CA MET A 86 -21.86 0.95 0.42
C MET A 86 -22.29 -0.18 1.35
N MET A 87 -21.36 -0.96 1.90
CA MET A 87 -21.68 -2.01 2.88
C MET A 87 -22.28 -1.46 4.18
N GLN A 88 -21.95 -0.21 4.53
CA GLN A 88 -22.54 0.51 5.67
C GLN A 88 -23.85 1.22 5.31
N GLY A 89 -24.42 1.00 4.11
CA GLY A 89 -25.65 1.68 3.66
C GLY A 89 -25.46 3.18 3.37
N ARG A 90 -24.22 3.66 3.24
CA ARG A 90 -23.90 5.06 2.96
C ARG A 90 -23.70 5.29 1.46
N ASN A 91 -23.87 6.53 1.01
CA ASN A 91 -23.54 6.92 -0.36
C ASN A 91 -22.05 6.63 -0.67
N TYR A 92 -21.78 6.08 -1.86
CA TYR A 92 -20.43 5.74 -2.32
C TYR A 92 -19.51 6.97 -2.35
N ALA A 93 -20.05 8.13 -2.71
CA ALA A 93 -19.34 9.39 -2.64
C ALA A 93 -19.49 9.99 -1.24
N PRO A 94 -18.39 10.38 -0.57
CA PRO A 94 -18.48 11.11 0.68
C PRO A 94 -19.07 12.51 0.46
N SER A 95 -19.93 12.95 1.37
CA SER A 95 -20.47 14.32 1.38
C SER A 95 -19.51 15.35 1.99
N ALA A 96 -18.50 14.90 2.73
CA ALA A 96 -17.48 15.74 3.35
C ALA A 96 -16.12 15.02 3.33
N ALA A 97 -15.04 15.79 3.20
CA ALA A 97 -13.66 15.30 3.27
C ALA A 97 -12.92 16.03 4.40
N ALA A 98 -12.24 15.27 5.26
CA ALA A 98 -11.34 15.81 6.28
C ALA A 98 -9.91 15.80 5.72
N ILE A 99 -9.25 16.97 5.74
CA ILE A 99 -7.85 17.12 5.35
C ILE A 99 -7.09 17.51 6.62
N ASP A 100 -6.25 16.60 7.11
CA ASP A 100 -5.35 16.85 8.23
C ASP A 100 -3.90 16.97 7.71
N SER A 101 -3.16 17.95 8.20
CA SER A 101 -1.75 18.13 7.87
C SER A 101 -0.90 17.95 9.12
N GLN A 102 -0.07 16.91 9.15
CA GLN A 102 0.91 16.71 10.21
C GLN A 102 2.31 17.02 9.71
N SER A 103 3.03 17.87 10.45
CA SER A 103 4.44 18.17 10.19
C SER A 103 5.34 17.25 11.00
N ILE A 104 6.27 16.56 10.34
CA ILE A 104 7.29 15.77 11.02
C ILE A 104 8.51 16.67 11.28
N LYS A 105 8.84 16.90 12.55
CA LYS A 105 10.05 17.64 12.93
C LYS A 105 11.28 16.82 12.49
N LYS A 106 12.10 17.38 11.58
CA LYS A 106 13.40 16.80 11.24
C LYS A 106 14.44 17.37 12.20
N SER A 107 15.12 16.52 12.97
CA SER A 107 16.30 16.93 13.72
C SER A 107 17.43 17.19 12.72
N ILE A 108 17.84 18.45 12.57
CA ILE A 108 19.05 18.81 11.84
C ILE A 108 20.18 18.77 12.86
N TYR A 109 20.93 17.66 12.90
CA TYR A 109 22.20 17.65 13.61
C TYR A 109 23.18 18.49 12.78
N LYS A 110 23.50 19.70 13.30
CA LYS A 110 24.65 20.47 12.83
C LYS A 110 25.89 19.84 13.46
N TYR A 111 26.82 19.38 12.62
CA TYR A 111 28.20 19.11 13.00
C TYR A 111 28.93 20.42 13.26
#